data_AF-A0A933LVI2-F1
#
_entry.id   AF-A0A933LVI2-F1
#
_cell.length_a   1.000
_cell.length_b   1.000
_cell.length_c   1.000
_cell.angle_alpha   90.00
_cell.angle_beta   90.00
_cell.angle_gamma   90.00
#
_symmetry.space_group_name_H-M   'P 1'
#
loop_
_entity.id
_entity.type
_entity.pdbx_description
1 polymer ?
#
loop_
_entity_poly.entity_id
_entity_poly.type
_entity_poly.pdbx_seq_one_letter_code
_entity_poly.pdbx_strand_id
1 'polypeptide(L)'
;MTRIEKLIKDFWPVFLVALSLIVLVACYGCDGEDGEPAETKPEDGKPGKSEPVTAIAEDGAGLYKASCAVCHGPEGKGDGEASEFLFPKPRNFASTGYRVRSTATGQMPTDEDLFRTITNGMPGSAMPAHSYLSEAERRALVRHVKTLAIIETGDGVTENLFELHGTPRVITAPPPPDRTPELLARGKRVYLEQGCNKCHGDSGLGDGPSAPTLKNEDESDARPNNFRRGIFKGGGSVADIYMRFTTGMNGTPMPSYEEALKKEDRYALAHYVRELGGGKVAIQPSTGTIAVGRSSGALPEEPQDPMWDRVTPTAVPLMLLWQRETPAVDSVSIRAVHDGTSIALLLEWADADASTRFSLDGAFHDAAAVMFSLSPGLPITEQPHFAMGEKGKPVNFWYWALDRRMGLADVRPPEPADLFGSAAWEPSKVLLASASSSGVVQELNAEQFRTLTPQPPPEQNVNGKGVHTSDRWRVVFVRGLESTGSLDAKLTTGSEIPVAFAIWDGSQEDRDGRKAVSTWYRLKIAR
;
A
#
# COMPACT_ATOMS: atom_id res chain seq x y z
N MET A 1 -1.59 9.68 67.65
CA MET A 1 -1.08 10.05 66.30
C MET A 1 0.43 9.91 66.38
N THR A 2 1.10 9.00 65.68
CA THR A 2 1.09 8.77 64.23
C THR A 2 1.41 7.30 63.90
N ARG A 3 0.83 6.82 62.79
CA ARG A 3 0.81 5.42 62.34
C ARG A 3 2.21 4.91 61.94
N ILE A 4 2.99 4.44 62.92
CA ILE A 4 4.27 3.72 62.73
C ILE A 4 4.14 2.20 63.01
N GLU A 5 2.94 1.68 63.31
CA GLU A 5 2.76 0.25 63.68
C GLU A 5 1.73 -0.52 62.83
N LYS A 6 1.61 -0.25 61.53
CA LYS A 6 0.75 -1.09 60.67
C LYS A 6 1.40 -1.43 59.33
N LEU A 7 2.60 -1.98 59.42
CA LEU A 7 3.45 -2.38 58.30
C LEU A 7 4.12 -3.73 58.61
N ILE A 8 3.33 -4.74 59.00
CA ILE A 8 3.77 -6.14 59.14
C ILE A 8 2.56 -7.04 58.79
N LYS A 9 2.76 -7.97 57.84
CA LYS A 9 1.80 -8.93 57.23
C LYS A 9 0.90 -8.28 56.18
N ASP A 10 1.07 -8.48 54.88
CA ASP A 10 1.67 -9.60 54.16
C ASP A 10 2.19 -9.07 52.83
N PHE A 11 3.16 -9.80 52.29
CA PHE A 11 3.66 -9.85 50.91
C PHE A 11 5.14 -9.55 50.74
N TRP A 12 5.73 -10.51 50.00
CA TRP A 12 7.04 -10.55 49.35
C TRP A 12 8.19 -11.22 50.15
N PRO A 13 9.23 -11.83 49.49
CA PRO A 13 9.23 -12.97 48.54
C PRO A 13 10.53 -13.85 48.69
N VAL A 14 11.05 -14.36 47.55
CA VAL A 14 12.49 -14.59 47.17
C VAL A 14 12.99 -16.03 47.39
N PHE A 15 13.77 -16.69 46.53
CA PHE A 15 14.24 -16.56 45.14
C PHE A 15 15.24 -17.76 44.96
N LEU A 16 15.33 -18.33 43.75
CA LEU A 16 16.51 -18.95 43.14
C LEU A 16 17.24 -20.22 43.70
N VAL A 17 17.50 -21.14 42.76
CA VAL A 17 18.80 -21.79 42.41
C VAL A 17 19.10 -23.26 42.81
N ALA A 18 19.28 -24.04 41.74
CA ALA A 18 20.28 -25.09 41.45
C ALA A 18 20.22 -26.50 42.07
N LEU A 19 20.09 -27.47 41.14
CA LEU A 19 21.08 -28.49 40.77
C LEU A 19 21.57 -29.45 41.88
N SER A 20 21.32 -30.77 41.72
CA SER A 20 22.35 -31.83 41.68
C SER A 20 21.75 -33.24 41.67
N LEU A 21 22.29 -34.06 40.74
CA LEU A 21 22.31 -35.52 40.63
C LEU A 21 22.14 -36.35 41.92
N ILE A 22 21.49 -37.53 41.81
CA ILE A 22 22.07 -38.87 42.12
C ILE A 22 21.11 -40.01 41.71
N VAL A 23 21.74 -41.09 41.26
CA VAL A 23 21.29 -42.36 40.65
C VAL A 23 20.71 -43.38 41.65
N LEU A 24 19.73 -44.21 41.22
CA LEU A 24 19.51 -45.64 41.58
C LEU A 24 18.19 -46.13 40.92
N VAL A 25 18.22 -46.80 39.76
CA VAL A 25 18.26 -48.27 39.53
C VAL A 25 17.12 -49.06 40.19
N ALA A 26 16.20 -49.57 39.36
CA ALA A 26 15.58 -50.89 39.55
C ALA A 26 15.19 -51.47 38.18
N CYS A 27 15.84 -52.59 37.86
CA CYS A 27 15.77 -53.36 36.63
C CYS A 27 14.51 -54.24 36.53
N TYR A 28 14.05 -54.47 35.30
CA TYR A 28 13.51 -55.75 34.80
C TYR A 28 13.87 -55.76 33.28
N GLY A 29 14.99 -56.39 32.88
CA GLY A 29 15.08 -57.75 32.31
C GLY A 29 14.83 -57.71 30.78
N CYS A 30 15.86 -57.68 29.91
CA CYS A 30 16.53 -58.82 29.22
C CYS A 30 15.55 -59.64 28.35
N ASP A 31 15.70 -59.92 27.05
CA ASP A 31 16.81 -60.05 26.07
C ASP A 31 16.22 -59.77 24.65
N GLY A 32 16.89 -59.52 23.52
CA GLY A 32 18.30 -59.52 23.12
C GLY A 32 18.38 -59.29 21.58
N GLU A 33 19.61 -59.08 21.09
CA GLU A 33 20.14 -59.25 19.72
C GLU A 33 19.87 -58.17 18.63
N ASP A 34 20.84 -57.25 18.54
CA ASP A 34 21.74 -56.93 17.41
C ASP A 34 21.21 -56.95 15.96
N GLY A 35 21.29 -55.77 15.30
CA GLY A 35 21.29 -55.63 13.84
C GLY A 35 21.19 -54.17 13.38
N GLU A 36 22.25 -53.64 12.77
CA GLU A 36 22.30 -52.34 12.08
C GLU A 36 21.18 -52.18 11.05
N PRO A 37 20.56 -50.99 10.87
CA PRO A 37 19.75 -50.72 9.70
C PRO A 37 20.59 -50.13 8.56
N ALA A 38 20.61 -50.88 7.46
CA ALA A 38 21.20 -50.54 6.18
C ALA A 38 20.54 -49.32 5.51
N GLU A 39 21.35 -48.60 4.73
CA GLU A 39 20.99 -47.55 3.78
C GLU A 39 19.88 -47.98 2.81
N THR A 40 18.88 -47.13 2.63
CA THR A 40 17.94 -47.21 1.50
C THR A 40 18.08 -46.01 0.57
N LYS A 41 18.34 -46.30 -0.70
CA LYS A 41 18.49 -45.35 -1.81
C LYS A 41 17.15 -44.66 -2.13
N PRO A 42 17.19 -43.44 -2.71
CA PRO A 42 15.98 -42.76 -3.17
C PRO A 42 15.51 -43.34 -4.53
N GLU A 43 14.23 -43.69 -4.62
CA GLU A 43 13.57 -44.01 -5.88
C GLU A 43 13.01 -42.76 -6.58
N ASP A 44 13.07 -42.80 -7.90
CA ASP A 44 12.79 -41.72 -8.84
C ASP A 44 11.37 -41.16 -8.76
N GLY A 45 11.28 -39.83 -8.59
CA GLY A 45 10.03 -39.08 -8.51
C GLY A 45 9.28 -39.02 -9.84
N LYS A 46 8.06 -39.56 -9.86
CA LYS A 46 7.02 -39.18 -10.82
C LYS A 46 6.47 -37.78 -10.46
N PRO A 47 6.07 -36.95 -11.44
CA PRO A 47 5.54 -35.62 -11.15
C PRO A 47 4.19 -35.74 -10.42
N GLY A 48 4.12 -35.14 -9.23
CA GLY A 48 2.88 -34.99 -8.48
C GLY A 48 1.87 -34.19 -9.32
N LYS A 49 0.66 -34.72 -9.43
CA LYS A 49 -0.48 -34.03 -10.05
C LYS A 49 -0.75 -32.76 -9.24
N SER A 50 -0.67 -31.61 -9.90
CA SER A 50 -1.14 -30.33 -9.37
C SER A 50 -2.61 -30.44 -8.97
N GLU A 51 -2.97 -29.96 -7.78
CA GLU A 51 -4.38 -29.80 -7.38
C GLU A 51 -5.16 -28.95 -8.40
N PRO A 52 -6.47 -29.18 -8.57
CA PRO A 52 -7.26 -28.43 -9.53
C PRO A 52 -7.38 -26.97 -9.11
N VAL A 53 -7.08 -26.07 -10.05
CA VAL A 53 -7.15 -24.59 -9.96
C VAL A 53 -8.50 -24.06 -9.41
N THR A 54 -9.54 -24.89 -9.37
CA THR A 54 -10.86 -24.56 -8.80
C THR A 54 -10.87 -24.39 -7.28
N ALA A 55 -9.99 -25.05 -6.52
CA ALA A 55 -9.99 -24.95 -5.05
C ALA A 55 -9.51 -23.58 -4.54
N ILE A 56 -8.57 -22.95 -5.26
CA ILE A 56 -8.05 -21.60 -4.93
C ILE A 56 -9.08 -20.51 -5.25
N ALA A 57 -9.90 -20.70 -6.29
CA ALA A 57 -10.91 -19.73 -6.72
C ALA A 57 -12.02 -19.46 -5.69
N GLU A 58 -12.13 -20.29 -4.65
CA GLU A 58 -13.15 -20.19 -3.60
C GLU A 58 -12.59 -19.85 -2.21
N ASP A 59 -11.27 -19.84 -2.02
CA ASP A 59 -10.64 -19.54 -0.73
C ASP A 59 -10.56 -18.03 -0.45
N GLY A 60 -11.72 -17.43 -0.16
CA GLY A 60 -11.81 -16.01 0.19
C GLY A 60 -11.04 -15.67 1.48
N ALA A 61 -10.89 -16.61 2.41
CA ALA A 61 -10.19 -16.39 3.67
C ALA A 61 -8.67 -16.36 3.47
N GLY A 62 -8.11 -17.29 2.69
CA GLY A 62 -6.71 -17.30 2.30
C GLY A 62 -6.32 -16.06 1.52
N LEU A 63 -7.15 -15.65 0.55
CA LEU A 63 -6.95 -14.41 -0.21
C LEU A 63 -6.99 -13.17 0.69
N TYR A 64 -7.94 -13.11 1.63
CA TYR A 64 -8.04 -12.00 2.58
C TYR A 64 -6.81 -11.92 3.48
N LYS A 65 -6.35 -13.06 4.01
CA LYS A 65 -5.13 -13.14 4.82
C LYS A 65 -3.91 -12.64 4.05
N ALA A 66 -3.77 -13.02 2.77
CA ALA A 66 -2.63 -12.66 1.94
C ALA A 66 -2.63 -11.19 1.48
N SER A 67 -3.79 -10.62 1.15
CA SER A 67 -3.87 -9.32 0.46
C SER A 67 -4.60 -8.21 1.21
N CYS A 68 -5.35 -8.52 2.28
CA CYS A 68 -6.23 -7.54 2.93
C CYS A 68 -5.93 -7.35 4.42
N ALA A 69 -5.62 -8.43 5.13
CA ALA A 69 -5.48 -8.44 6.60
C ALA A 69 -4.36 -7.51 7.12
N VAL A 70 -3.31 -7.28 6.33
CA VAL A 70 -2.22 -6.39 6.74
C VAL A 70 -2.66 -4.94 6.94
N CYS A 71 -3.71 -4.51 6.21
CA CYS A 71 -4.34 -3.20 6.37
C CYS A 71 -5.60 -3.30 7.23
N HIS A 72 -6.50 -4.22 6.90
CA HIS A 72 -7.83 -4.30 7.52
C HIS A 72 -7.88 -5.08 8.84
N GLY A 73 -6.78 -5.73 9.24
CA GLY A 73 -6.73 -6.61 10.41
C GLY A 73 -7.28 -8.01 10.11
N PRO A 74 -6.85 -9.05 10.85
CA PRO A 74 -7.35 -10.41 10.66
C PRO A 74 -8.85 -10.53 10.90
N GLU A 75 -9.40 -9.76 11.85
CA GLU A 75 -10.84 -9.70 12.14
C GLU A 75 -11.57 -8.59 11.37
N GLY A 76 -10.90 -7.87 10.46
CA GLY A 76 -11.54 -6.85 9.62
C GLY A 76 -11.87 -5.53 10.33
N LYS A 77 -11.23 -5.23 11.47
CA LYS A 77 -11.53 -4.05 12.29
C LYS A 77 -10.80 -2.78 11.86
N GLY A 78 -10.03 -2.83 10.78
CA GLY A 78 -9.26 -1.69 10.26
C GLY A 78 -8.00 -1.38 11.08
N ASP A 79 -7.49 -2.37 11.80
CA ASP A 79 -6.41 -2.31 12.80
C ASP A 79 -5.23 -3.22 12.45
N GLY A 80 -5.06 -3.58 11.17
CA GLY A 80 -3.88 -4.33 10.71
C GLY A 80 -2.58 -3.57 10.96
N GLU A 81 -1.44 -4.26 10.92
CA GLU A 81 -0.12 -3.69 11.22
C GLU A 81 0.20 -2.44 10.39
N ALA A 82 -0.23 -2.40 9.12
CA ALA A 82 -0.02 -1.25 8.26
C ALA A 82 -0.88 -0.03 8.65
N SER A 83 -2.01 -0.23 9.33
CA SER A 83 -3.03 0.79 9.58
C SER A 83 -2.52 2.05 10.30
N GLU A 84 -1.48 1.94 11.12
CA GLU A 84 -0.84 3.07 11.82
C GLU A 84 -0.18 4.06 10.85
N PHE A 85 0.22 3.59 9.67
CA PHE A 85 0.90 4.38 8.64
C PHE A 85 -0.05 4.85 7.53
N LEU A 86 -1.35 4.56 7.64
CA LEU A 86 -2.33 4.82 6.60
C LEU A 86 -3.31 5.92 7.03
N PHE A 87 -3.48 6.90 6.14
CA PHE A 87 -4.54 7.89 6.26
C PHE A 87 -5.23 8.09 4.91
N PRO A 88 -6.56 7.97 4.81
CA PRO A 88 -7.50 7.56 5.86
C PRO A 88 -7.24 6.12 6.35
N LYS A 89 -7.70 5.82 7.57
CA LYS A 89 -7.61 4.46 8.11
C LYS A 89 -8.34 3.45 7.22
N PRO A 90 -7.87 2.19 7.18
CA PRO A 90 -8.59 1.09 6.57
C PRO A 90 -10.00 0.93 7.18
N ARG A 91 -10.95 0.45 6.38
CA ARG A 91 -12.34 0.26 6.81
C ARG A 91 -12.42 -0.83 7.89
N ASN A 92 -13.04 -0.49 9.02
CA ASN A 92 -13.64 -1.45 9.95
C ASN A 92 -14.94 -2.03 9.36
N PHE A 93 -14.94 -3.32 9.00
CA PHE A 93 -16.09 -4.02 8.43
C PHE A 93 -17.19 -4.30 9.45
N ALA A 94 -16.87 -4.33 10.75
CA ALA A 94 -17.80 -4.39 11.88
C ALA A 94 -18.42 -3.01 12.19
N SER A 95 -18.73 -2.22 11.15
CA SER A 95 -19.43 -0.94 11.27
C SER A 95 -20.33 -0.72 10.05
N THR A 96 -21.37 0.11 10.19
CA THR A 96 -22.28 0.48 9.09
C THR A 96 -21.71 1.55 8.15
N GLY A 97 -20.49 2.05 8.45
CA GLY A 97 -19.82 3.19 7.79
C GLY A 97 -19.30 2.95 6.37
N TYR A 98 -19.97 2.11 5.57
CA TYR A 98 -19.61 1.86 4.18
C TYR A 98 -19.92 3.10 3.31
N ARG A 99 -18.87 3.71 2.74
CA ARG A 99 -18.96 5.03 2.09
C ARG A 99 -19.39 4.98 0.62
N VAL A 100 -19.06 3.91 -0.09
CA VAL A 100 -19.32 3.76 -1.53
C VAL A 100 -20.37 2.69 -1.73
N ARG A 101 -21.61 3.11 -1.98
CA ARG A 101 -22.79 2.23 -2.06
C ARG A 101 -23.72 2.62 -3.19
N SER A 102 -24.60 1.69 -3.51
CA SER A 102 -25.78 1.84 -4.36
C SER A 102 -27.07 1.66 -3.55
N THR A 103 -27.01 1.73 -2.22
CA THR A 103 -28.15 1.53 -1.32
C THR A 103 -28.55 2.83 -0.63
N ALA A 104 -29.80 2.90 -0.14
CA ALA A 104 -30.30 4.06 0.60
C ALA A 104 -29.36 4.44 1.76
N THR A 105 -29.35 5.73 2.14
CA THR A 105 -28.53 6.21 3.27
C THR A 105 -28.75 5.39 4.53
N GLY A 106 -27.68 5.09 5.27
CA GLY A 106 -27.72 4.26 6.47
C GLY A 106 -27.82 2.74 6.25
N GLN A 107 -28.07 2.28 5.03
CA GLN A 107 -28.15 0.84 4.73
C GLN A 107 -26.80 0.24 4.29
N MET A 108 -26.64 -1.06 4.51
CA MET A 108 -25.45 -1.85 4.12
C MET A 108 -25.23 -1.87 2.60
N PRO A 109 -23.99 -2.04 2.12
CA PRO A 109 -23.69 -2.19 0.70
C PRO A 109 -24.28 -3.48 0.12
N THR A 110 -24.48 -3.52 -1.20
CA THR A 110 -24.72 -4.79 -1.91
C THR A 110 -23.41 -5.55 -2.15
N ASP A 111 -23.51 -6.83 -2.51
CA ASP A 111 -22.36 -7.64 -2.95
C ASP A 111 -21.65 -6.99 -4.15
N GLU A 112 -22.41 -6.34 -5.05
CA GLU A 112 -21.86 -5.63 -6.21
C GLU A 112 -21.13 -4.35 -5.82
N ASP A 113 -21.58 -3.64 -4.78
CA ASP A 113 -20.85 -2.48 -4.25
C ASP A 113 -19.49 -2.88 -3.68
N LEU A 114 -19.45 -3.98 -2.93
CA LEU A 114 -18.20 -4.55 -2.40
C LEU A 114 -17.30 -5.05 -3.53
N PHE A 115 -17.86 -5.80 -4.48
CA PHE A 115 -17.14 -6.32 -5.64
C PHE A 115 -16.49 -5.20 -6.46
N ARG A 116 -17.24 -4.13 -6.78
CA ARG A 116 -16.72 -2.96 -7.50
C ARG A 116 -15.61 -2.27 -6.71
N THR A 117 -15.77 -2.12 -5.40
CA THR A 117 -14.77 -1.48 -4.53
C THR A 117 -13.49 -2.29 -4.46
N ILE A 118 -13.56 -3.62 -4.31
CA ILE A 118 -12.38 -4.50 -4.34
C ILE A 118 -11.70 -4.46 -5.71
N THR A 119 -12.50 -4.51 -6.78
CA THR A 119 -12.00 -4.52 -8.16
C THR A 119 -11.22 -3.25 -8.50
N ASN A 120 -11.80 -2.09 -8.23
CA ASN A 120 -11.26 -0.80 -8.65
C ASN A 120 -10.35 -0.15 -7.59
N GLY A 121 -10.31 -0.71 -6.38
CA GLY A 121 -9.76 -0.03 -5.22
C GLY A 121 -10.58 1.20 -4.83
N MET A 122 -10.01 2.04 -3.98
CA MET A 122 -10.67 3.26 -3.52
C MET A 122 -9.77 4.48 -3.69
N PRO A 123 -9.89 5.26 -4.79
CA PRO A 123 -9.08 6.47 -4.99
C PRO A 123 -9.10 7.41 -3.79
N GLY A 124 -7.96 7.98 -3.43
CA GLY A 124 -7.85 8.82 -2.22
C GLY A 124 -7.81 8.01 -0.93
N SER A 125 -7.30 6.78 -1.00
CA SER A 125 -6.86 5.95 0.13
C SER A 125 -5.70 5.05 -0.32
N ALA A 126 -5.20 4.22 0.59
CA ALA A 126 -4.19 3.20 0.30
C ALA A 126 -4.77 1.88 -0.21
N MET A 127 -6.06 1.82 -0.59
CA MET A 127 -6.71 0.59 -1.05
C MET A 127 -6.48 0.41 -2.57
N PRO A 128 -5.62 -0.53 -2.99
CA PRO A 128 -5.32 -0.75 -4.40
C PRO A 128 -6.46 -1.47 -5.13
N ALA A 129 -6.35 -1.53 -6.45
CA ALA A 129 -7.26 -2.28 -7.31
C ALA A 129 -6.86 -3.75 -7.40
N HIS A 130 -7.80 -4.65 -7.10
CA HIS A 130 -7.57 -6.10 -7.13
C HIS A 130 -8.08 -6.76 -8.43
N SER A 131 -8.20 -5.99 -9.52
CA SER A 131 -8.63 -6.51 -10.83
C SER A 131 -7.71 -7.57 -11.43
N TYR A 132 -6.51 -7.77 -10.88
CA TYR A 132 -5.61 -8.87 -11.24
C TYR A 132 -6.09 -10.25 -10.76
N LEU A 133 -6.96 -10.28 -9.74
CA LEU A 133 -7.67 -11.47 -9.32
C LEU A 133 -8.83 -11.76 -10.29
N SER A 134 -9.09 -13.03 -10.54
CA SER A 134 -10.27 -13.47 -11.28
C SER A 134 -11.56 -12.99 -10.62
N GLU A 135 -12.64 -12.96 -11.38
CA GLU A 135 -13.94 -12.60 -10.84
C GLU A 135 -14.37 -13.55 -9.71
N ALA A 136 -14.10 -14.86 -9.84
CA ALA A 136 -14.44 -15.86 -8.81
C ALA A 136 -13.72 -15.56 -7.48
N GLU A 137 -12.41 -15.29 -7.53
CA GLU A 137 -11.60 -14.93 -6.36
C GLU A 137 -12.10 -13.62 -5.71
N ARG A 138 -12.40 -12.59 -6.50
CA ARG A 138 -12.97 -11.34 -5.98
C ARG A 138 -14.34 -11.55 -5.34
N ARG A 139 -15.18 -12.43 -5.90
CA ARG A 139 -16.46 -12.81 -5.30
C ARG A 139 -16.27 -13.62 -4.00
N ALA A 140 -15.24 -14.45 -3.92
CA ALA A 140 -14.87 -15.15 -2.69
C ALA A 140 -14.43 -14.16 -1.59
N LEU A 141 -13.64 -13.15 -1.94
CA LEU A 141 -13.31 -12.04 -1.03
C LEU A 141 -14.55 -11.29 -0.54
N VAL A 142 -15.51 -10.98 -1.42
CA VAL A 142 -16.78 -10.33 -1.01
C VAL A 142 -17.51 -11.17 0.04
N ARG A 143 -17.65 -12.48 -0.18
CA ARG A 143 -18.29 -13.38 0.78
C ARG A 143 -17.55 -13.36 2.12
N HIS A 144 -16.22 -13.47 2.11
CA HIS A 144 -15.42 -13.46 3.33
C HIS A 144 -15.50 -12.12 4.08
N VAL A 145 -15.38 -10.98 3.40
CA VAL A 145 -15.49 -9.64 4.02
C VAL A 145 -16.83 -9.48 4.75
N LYS A 146 -17.93 -10.01 4.19
CA LYS A 146 -19.23 -9.97 4.87
C LYS A 146 -19.25 -10.79 6.16
N THR A 147 -18.50 -11.89 6.25
CA THR A 147 -18.39 -12.68 7.49
C THR A 147 -17.66 -11.95 8.61
N LEU A 148 -16.86 -10.92 8.29
CA LEU A 148 -16.11 -10.10 9.26
C LEU A 148 -16.95 -8.95 9.84
N ALA A 149 -18.17 -8.73 9.36
CA ALA A 149 -19.05 -7.65 9.81
C ALA A 149 -19.77 -8.00 11.13
N ILE A 150 -19.01 -8.48 12.12
CA ILE A 150 -19.50 -9.01 13.39
C ILE A 150 -19.43 -7.93 14.46
N ILE A 151 -20.55 -7.69 15.14
CA ILE A 151 -20.66 -6.77 16.28
C ILE A 151 -21.12 -7.51 17.53
N GLU A 152 -20.80 -6.95 18.70
CA GLU A 152 -21.40 -7.34 19.97
C GLU A 152 -22.47 -6.31 20.34
N THR A 153 -23.69 -6.78 20.56
CA THR A 153 -24.82 -5.94 20.98
C THR A 153 -24.78 -5.64 22.48
N GLY A 154 -25.58 -4.69 22.94
CA GLY A 154 -25.56 -4.24 24.36
C GLY A 154 -25.94 -5.32 25.39
N ASP A 155 -26.52 -6.44 24.94
CA ASP A 155 -26.85 -7.64 25.71
C ASP A 155 -25.81 -8.76 25.57
N GLY A 156 -24.66 -8.49 24.94
CA GLY A 156 -23.55 -9.44 24.78
C GLY A 156 -23.77 -10.48 23.68
N VAL A 157 -24.74 -10.28 22.80
CA VAL A 157 -25.00 -11.18 21.67
C VAL A 157 -24.11 -10.80 20.49
N THR A 158 -23.53 -11.80 19.84
CA THR A 158 -22.72 -11.61 18.64
C THR A 158 -23.63 -11.71 17.41
N GLU A 159 -23.64 -10.67 16.59
CA GLU A 159 -24.51 -10.58 15.41
C GLU A 159 -23.74 -10.10 14.16
N ASN A 160 -24.20 -10.50 12.98
CA ASN A 160 -23.66 -10.03 11.71
C ASN A 160 -24.47 -8.86 11.14
N LEU A 161 -23.83 -7.73 10.85
CA LEU A 161 -24.49 -6.52 10.34
C LEU A 161 -25.24 -6.73 9.02
N PHE A 162 -24.76 -7.60 8.13
CA PHE A 162 -25.48 -7.89 6.88
C PHE A 162 -26.77 -8.69 7.11
N GLU A 163 -26.82 -9.50 8.16
CA GLU A 163 -28.01 -10.26 8.53
C GLU A 163 -29.02 -9.37 9.25
N LEU A 164 -28.57 -8.53 10.19
CA LEU A 164 -29.42 -7.62 10.95
C LEU A 164 -30.12 -6.57 10.10
N HIS A 165 -29.41 -5.99 9.13
CA HIS A 165 -29.95 -4.92 8.30
C HIS A 165 -30.86 -5.44 7.17
N GLY A 166 -30.89 -6.75 6.93
CA GLY A 166 -31.74 -7.37 5.90
C GLY A 166 -31.45 -6.90 4.48
N THR A 167 -32.46 -6.97 3.61
CA THR A 167 -32.31 -6.59 2.19
C THR A 167 -32.39 -5.07 2.01
N PRO A 168 -31.36 -4.41 1.46
CA PRO A 168 -31.37 -2.97 1.27
C PRO A 168 -32.21 -2.52 0.07
N ARG A 169 -32.68 -1.28 0.10
CA ARG A 169 -33.25 -0.59 -1.08
C ARG A 169 -32.11 -0.18 -2.00
N VAL A 170 -31.99 -0.89 -3.12
CA VAL A 170 -31.01 -0.59 -4.17
C VAL A 170 -31.49 0.60 -5.02
N ILE A 171 -30.55 1.48 -5.34
CA ILE A 171 -30.71 2.68 -6.14
C ILE A 171 -29.83 2.53 -7.38
N THR A 172 -30.44 2.63 -8.55
CA THR A 172 -29.73 2.66 -9.83
C THR A 172 -29.67 4.09 -10.33
N ALA A 173 -28.47 4.57 -10.71
CA ALA A 173 -28.33 5.86 -11.36
C ALA A 173 -29.01 5.82 -12.74
N PRO A 174 -29.95 6.73 -13.04
CA PRO A 174 -30.41 6.93 -14.40
C PRO A 174 -29.26 7.31 -15.36
N PRO A 175 -29.45 7.22 -16.68
CA PRO A 175 -28.49 7.79 -17.63
C PRO A 175 -28.32 9.30 -17.35
N PRO A 176 -27.07 9.80 -17.28
CA PRO A 176 -26.83 11.22 -17.06
C PRO A 176 -27.27 12.04 -18.29
N PRO A 177 -27.88 13.22 -18.09
CA PRO A 177 -28.15 14.13 -19.20
C PRO A 177 -26.84 14.70 -19.76
N ASP A 178 -26.87 15.17 -21.00
CA ASP A 178 -25.73 15.81 -21.65
C ASP A 178 -25.28 17.07 -20.90
N ARG A 179 -23.97 17.31 -20.91
CA ARG A 179 -23.37 18.51 -20.31
C ARG A 179 -23.72 19.75 -21.16
N THR A 180 -24.44 20.70 -20.57
CA THR A 180 -24.71 22.01 -21.17
C THR A 180 -24.27 23.16 -20.24
N PRO A 181 -24.01 24.38 -20.77
CA PRO A 181 -23.73 25.55 -19.95
C PRO A 181 -24.82 25.84 -18.91
N GLU A 182 -26.08 25.65 -19.27
CA GLU A 182 -27.24 25.85 -18.39
C GLU A 182 -27.24 24.83 -17.24
N LEU A 183 -26.88 23.58 -17.53
CA LEU A 183 -26.78 22.52 -16.52
C LEU A 183 -25.65 22.81 -15.52
N LEU A 184 -24.49 23.29 -15.99
CA LEU A 184 -23.38 23.70 -15.13
C LEU A 184 -23.74 24.92 -14.28
N ALA A 185 -24.42 25.92 -14.85
CA ALA A 185 -24.88 27.10 -14.12
C ALA A 185 -25.92 26.72 -13.03
N ARG A 186 -26.80 25.77 -13.32
CA ARG A 186 -27.71 25.18 -12.33
C ARG A 186 -26.93 24.45 -11.23
N GLY A 187 -25.96 23.61 -11.60
CA GLY A 187 -25.14 22.87 -10.64
C GLY A 187 -24.35 23.76 -9.69
N LYS A 188 -23.74 24.84 -10.22
CA LYS A 188 -23.04 25.85 -9.41
C LYS A 188 -23.97 26.51 -8.41
N ARG A 189 -25.20 26.84 -8.82
CA ARG A 189 -26.20 27.45 -7.95
C ARG A 189 -26.59 26.51 -6.81
N VAL A 190 -26.91 25.26 -7.14
CA VAL A 190 -27.24 24.21 -6.16
C VAL A 190 -26.07 23.99 -5.18
N TYR A 191 -24.83 23.97 -5.67
CA TYR A 191 -23.63 23.82 -4.83
C TYR A 191 -23.53 24.89 -3.73
N LEU A 192 -23.84 26.15 -4.06
CA LEU A 192 -23.82 27.26 -3.12
C LEU A 192 -25.06 27.26 -2.20
N GLU A 193 -26.25 27.04 -2.76
CA GLU A 193 -27.52 27.03 -2.01
C GLU A 193 -27.58 25.91 -0.97
N GLN A 194 -27.04 24.73 -1.29
CA GLN A 194 -26.96 23.59 -0.37
C GLN A 194 -25.78 23.69 0.60
N GLY A 195 -24.97 24.75 0.50
CA GLY A 195 -23.83 24.99 1.38
C GLY A 195 -22.69 23.98 1.21
N CYS A 196 -22.57 23.33 0.04
CA CYS A 196 -21.47 22.38 -0.23
C CYS A 196 -20.10 23.05 -0.05
N ASN A 197 -20.00 24.33 -0.42
CA ASN A 197 -18.82 25.16 -0.25
C ASN A 197 -18.38 25.37 1.21
N LYS A 198 -19.29 25.23 2.18
CA LYS A 198 -18.91 25.37 3.61
C LYS A 198 -17.92 24.31 4.05
N CYS A 199 -17.99 23.12 3.45
CA CYS A 199 -17.04 22.04 3.70
C CYS A 199 -16.00 21.94 2.57
N HIS A 200 -16.43 21.98 1.32
CA HIS A 200 -15.57 21.70 0.16
C HIS A 200 -14.86 22.95 -0.41
N GLY A 201 -15.19 24.16 0.06
CA GLY A 201 -14.73 25.43 -0.50
C GLY A 201 -15.45 25.82 -1.80
N ASP A 202 -15.37 27.08 -2.21
CA ASP A 202 -16.03 27.55 -3.45
C ASP A 202 -15.39 26.94 -4.70
N SER A 203 -14.10 26.62 -4.62
CA SER A 203 -13.30 26.05 -5.70
C SER A 203 -13.20 24.54 -5.63
N GLY A 204 -13.63 23.87 -4.55
CA GLY A 204 -13.54 22.41 -4.42
C GLY A 204 -12.21 21.88 -3.90
N LEU A 205 -11.43 22.72 -3.22
CA LEU A 205 -10.13 22.34 -2.66
C LEU A 205 -10.24 21.60 -1.32
N GLY A 206 -11.43 21.55 -0.72
CA GLY A 206 -11.60 21.00 0.64
C GLY A 206 -11.27 22.00 1.75
N ASP A 207 -11.19 23.29 1.42
CA ASP A 207 -10.75 24.40 2.27
C ASP A 207 -11.94 25.26 2.78
N GLY A 208 -13.14 24.67 2.81
CA GLY A 208 -14.31 25.36 3.33
C GLY A 208 -14.16 25.70 4.83
N PRO A 209 -14.81 26.76 5.33
CA PRO A 209 -14.67 27.21 6.73
C PRO A 209 -15.01 26.13 7.78
N SER A 210 -15.85 25.15 7.43
CA SER A 210 -16.20 24.02 8.30
C SER A 210 -15.30 22.80 8.12
N ALA A 211 -14.47 22.74 7.08
CA ALA A 211 -13.59 21.61 6.80
C ALA A 211 -12.75 21.15 8.01
N PRO A 212 -12.01 22.03 8.73
CA PRO A 212 -11.14 21.58 9.82
C PRO A 212 -11.90 21.06 11.04
N THR A 213 -13.21 21.29 11.14
CA THR A 213 -14.03 20.83 12.26
C THR A 213 -14.74 19.51 11.99
N LEU A 214 -14.67 18.96 10.77
CA LEU A 214 -15.41 17.76 10.40
C LEU A 214 -14.78 16.49 11.00
N LYS A 215 -15.64 15.66 11.59
CA LYS A 215 -15.29 14.35 12.16
C LYS A 215 -16.17 13.26 11.58
N ASN A 216 -15.58 12.09 11.38
CA ASN A 216 -16.32 10.87 11.06
C ASN A 216 -17.05 10.38 12.33
N GLU A 217 -17.96 9.42 12.19
CA GLU A 217 -18.65 8.83 13.35
C GLU A 217 -17.69 8.17 14.36
N ASP A 218 -16.49 7.80 13.94
CA ASP A 218 -15.42 7.24 14.78
C ASP A 218 -14.44 8.30 15.31
N GLU A 219 -14.82 9.58 15.28
CA GLU A 219 -14.02 10.74 15.69
C GLU A 219 -12.73 10.98 14.86
N SER A 220 -12.49 10.18 13.82
CA SER A 220 -11.38 10.41 12.91
C SER A 220 -11.63 11.63 12.02
N ASP A 221 -10.55 12.23 11.52
CA ASP A 221 -10.60 13.38 10.63
C ASP A 221 -11.46 13.08 9.38
N ALA A 222 -12.41 13.96 9.09
CA ALA A 222 -13.32 13.87 7.94
C ALA A 222 -13.20 15.05 6.98
N ARG A 223 -12.04 15.73 6.96
CA ARG A 223 -11.76 16.79 6.00
C ARG A 223 -12.06 16.31 4.57
N PRO A 224 -12.79 17.10 3.78
CA PRO A 224 -13.11 16.70 2.42
C PRO A 224 -11.83 16.68 1.59
N ASN A 225 -11.77 15.76 0.64
CA ASN A 225 -10.64 15.73 -0.26
C ASN A 225 -10.69 16.90 -1.24
N ASN A 226 -9.52 17.33 -1.68
CA ASN A 226 -9.36 18.22 -2.82
C ASN A 226 -9.76 17.47 -4.11
N PHE A 227 -11.00 17.65 -4.56
CA PHE A 227 -11.49 16.95 -5.75
C PHE A 227 -11.02 17.56 -7.07
N ARG A 228 -10.35 18.72 -7.06
CA ARG A 228 -9.61 19.26 -8.24
C ARG A 228 -8.53 18.30 -8.74
N ARG A 229 -8.07 17.41 -7.86
CA ARG A 229 -7.11 16.34 -8.19
C ARG A 229 -7.73 15.21 -9.01
N GLY A 230 -9.04 15.23 -9.29
CA GLY A 230 -9.74 14.16 -9.98
C GLY A 230 -9.90 12.90 -9.12
N ILE A 231 -9.66 12.99 -7.81
CA ILE A 231 -9.78 11.89 -6.85
C ILE A 231 -11.21 11.87 -6.33
N PHE A 232 -11.95 10.79 -6.62
CA PHE A 232 -13.29 10.55 -6.11
C PHE A 232 -13.38 9.12 -5.60
N LYS A 233 -13.57 8.94 -4.28
CA LYS A 233 -13.51 7.62 -3.61
C LYS A 233 -14.42 6.57 -4.24
N GLY A 234 -15.60 6.98 -4.70
CA GLY A 234 -16.59 6.10 -5.29
C GLY A 234 -16.61 6.06 -6.82
N GLY A 235 -15.58 6.60 -7.48
CA GLY A 235 -15.50 6.76 -8.94
C GLY A 235 -15.70 8.21 -9.38
N GLY A 236 -15.06 8.57 -10.49
CA GLY A 236 -15.01 9.95 -11.01
C GLY A 236 -15.96 10.25 -12.15
N SER A 237 -16.82 9.31 -12.56
CA SER A 237 -17.84 9.57 -13.58
C SER A 237 -18.98 10.42 -13.02
N VAL A 238 -19.75 11.08 -13.90
CA VAL A 238 -20.93 11.86 -13.48
C VAL A 238 -21.94 10.98 -12.75
N ALA A 239 -22.12 9.73 -13.18
CA ALA A 239 -23.00 8.76 -12.50
C ALA A 239 -22.49 8.40 -11.11
N ASP A 240 -21.18 8.19 -10.94
CA ASP A 240 -20.59 7.89 -9.63
C ASP A 240 -20.76 9.05 -8.66
N ILE A 241 -20.52 10.27 -9.12
CA ILE A 241 -20.67 11.49 -8.31
C ILE A 241 -22.15 11.70 -7.96
N TYR A 242 -23.07 11.53 -8.91
CA TYR A 242 -24.51 11.55 -8.67
C TYR A 242 -24.93 10.53 -7.60
N MET A 243 -24.35 9.33 -7.63
CA MET A 243 -24.62 8.31 -6.62
C MET A 243 -24.17 8.76 -5.23
N ARG A 244 -23.06 9.49 -5.08
CA ARG A 244 -22.65 10.00 -3.75
C ARG A 244 -23.64 11.01 -3.19
N PHE A 245 -24.19 11.89 -4.04
CA PHE A 245 -25.25 12.82 -3.60
C PHE A 245 -26.57 12.10 -3.30
N THR A 246 -26.83 10.97 -3.96
CA THR A 246 -28.08 10.23 -3.77
C THR A 246 -28.01 9.30 -2.56
N THR A 247 -26.91 8.56 -2.37
CA THR A 247 -26.79 7.57 -1.28
C THR A 247 -26.22 8.13 0.01
N GLY A 248 -25.56 9.30 -0.07
CA GLY A 248 -24.68 9.80 0.99
C GLY A 248 -23.46 8.90 1.21
N MET A 249 -22.63 9.27 2.17
CA MET A 249 -21.45 8.50 2.58
C MET A 249 -21.55 8.17 4.08
N ASN A 250 -22.09 6.98 4.42
CA ASN A 250 -22.26 6.53 5.82
C ASN A 250 -20.95 6.65 6.61
N GLY A 251 -21.04 6.98 7.90
CA GLY A 251 -19.85 7.16 8.73
C GLY A 251 -19.15 8.51 8.53
N THR A 252 -19.69 9.41 7.72
CA THR A 252 -19.09 10.72 7.41
C THR A 252 -20.12 11.85 7.49
N PRO A 253 -19.69 13.11 7.64
CA PRO A 253 -20.59 14.27 7.57
C PRO A 253 -21.22 14.54 6.20
N MET A 254 -20.91 13.77 5.15
CA MET A 254 -21.46 13.96 3.80
C MET A 254 -22.81 13.23 3.66
N PRO A 255 -23.96 13.95 3.73
CA PRO A 255 -25.26 13.33 3.83
C PRO A 255 -25.77 12.85 2.46
N SER A 256 -26.90 12.16 2.46
CA SER A 256 -27.71 12.00 1.27
C SER A 256 -28.53 13.27 1.01
N TYR A 257 -28.66 13.62 -0.28
CA TYR A 257 -29.55 14.64 -0.80
C TYR A 257 -30.72 14.02 -1.60
N GLU A 258 -31.03 12.74 -1.36
CA GLU A 258 -32.09 12.03 -2.08
C GLU A 258 -33.45 12.71 -1.92
N GLU A 259 -33.77 13.09 -0.67
CA GLU A 259 -35.03 13.72 -0.29
C GLU A 259 -35.00 15.25 -0.46
N ALA A 260 -33.83 15.86 -0.25
CA ALA A 260 -33.67 17.32 -0.26
C ALA A 260 -33.61 17.92 -1.68
N LEU A 261 -33.12 17.16 -2.66
CA LEU A 261 -32.92 17.63 -4.03
C LEU A 261 -33.68 16.77 -5.03
N LYS A 262 -34.15 17.39 -6.12
CA LYS A 262 -34.66 16.63 -7.27
C LYS A 262 -33.51 15.95 -8.00
N LYS A 263 -33.82 14.87 -8.73
CA LYS A 263 -32.85 14.15 -9.57
C LYS A 263 -32.09 15.10 -10.52
N GLU A 264 -32.79 16.04 -11.14
CA GLU A 264 -32.22 16.99 -12.09
C GLU A 264 -31.19 17.91 -11.42
N ASP A 265 -31.44 18.33 -10.17
CA ASP A 265 -30.51 19.15 -9.39
C ASP A 265 -29.27 18.33 -8.97
N ARG A 266 -29.45 17.07 -8.59
CA ARG A 266 -28.32 16.18 -8.28
C ARG A 266 -27.43 15.91 -9.50
N TYR A 267 -27.99 15.76 -10.71
CA TYR A 267 -27.17 15.66 -11.93
C TYR A 267 -26.48 16.97 -12.29
N ALA A 268 -27.18 18.10 -12.16
CA ALA A 268 -26.56 19.41 -12.38
C ALA A 268 -25.36 19.60 -11.44
N LEU A 269 -25.53 19.27 -10.16
CA LEU A 269 -24.47 19.28 -9.15
C LEU A 269 -23.32 18.32 -9.51
N ALA A 270 -23.62 17.10 -9.97
CA ALA A 270 -22.61 16.13 -10.37
C ALA A 270 -21.77 16.59 -11.57
N HIS A 271 -22.40 17.19 -12.58
CA HIS A 271 -21.68 17.81 -13.70
C HIS A 271 -20.82 18.99 -13.27
N TYR A 272 -21.31 19.84 -12.37
CA TYR A 272 -20.54 20.96 -11.84
C TYR A 272 -19.32 20.50 -11.01
N VAL A 273 -19.50 19.53 -10.11
CA VAL A 273 -18.39 18.97 -9.33
C VAL A 273 -17.40 18.23 -10.24
N ARG A 274 -17.88 17.53 -11.27
CA ARG A 274 -17.00 16.93 -12.28
C ARG A 274 -16.19 17.97 -13.03
N GLU A 275 -16.80 19.10 -13.41
CA GLU A 275 -16.12 20.22 -14.06
C GLU A 275 -14.97 20.77 -13.20
N LEU A 276 -15.22 20.96 -11.90
CA LEU A 276 -14.19 21.39 -10.96
C LEU A 276 -13.05 20.37 -10.84
N GLY A 277 -13.33 19.08 -10.95
CA GLY A 277 -12.34 17.99 -10.96
C GLY A 277 -11.49 17.89 -12.23
N GLY A 278 -11.82 18.66 -13.27
CA GLY A 278 -11.09 18.67 -14.54
C GLY A 278 -11.18 17.37 -15.34
N GLY A 279 -10.23 17.17 -16.26
CA GLY A 279 -10.19 15.98 -17.14
C GLY A 279 -9.65 14.72 -16.46
N LYS A 280 -8.99 14.85 -15.30
CA LYS A 280 -8.33 13.73 -14.62
C LYS A 280 -9.33 12.86 -13.85
N VAL A 281 -9.11 11.55 -13.86
CA VAL A 281 -9.78 10.58 -12.97
C VAL A 281 -8.67 9.76 -12.34
N ALA A 282 -8.54 9.83 -11.01
CA ALA A 282 -7.55 9.03 -10.32
C ALA A 282 -7.89 7.55 -10.41
N ILE A 283 -6.88 6.73 -10.70
CA ILE A 283 -6.98 5.28 -10.82
C ILE A 283 -6.05 4.68 -9.76
N GLN A 284 -6.53 3.68 -9.03
CA GLN A 284 -5.69 2.96 -8.09
C GLN A 284 -4.77 1.97 -8.82
N PRO A 285 -3.53 1.78 -8.36
CA PRO A 285 -2.62 0.81 -8.95
C PRO A 285 -3.19 -0.62 -8.81
N SER A 286 -2.96 -1.45 -9.84
CA SER A 286 -3.35 -2.87 -9.84
C SER A 286 -2.17 -3.77 -10.21
N THR A 287 -1.99 -4.11 -11.48
CA THR A 287 -0.79 -4.77 -11.98
C THR A 287 -0.65 -4.41 -13.45
N GLY A 288 0.54 -4.63 -14.00
CA GLY A 288 0.82 -4.41 -15.41
C GLY A 288 2.17 -5.00 -15.78
N THR A 289 2.61 -4.74 -17.01
CA THR A 289 3.91 -5.16 -17.52
C THR A 289 4.71 -3.95 -17.94
N ILE A 290 5.97 -3.89 -17.50
CA ILE A 290 6.96 -2.90 -17.92
C ILE A 290 7.96 -3.65 -18.81
N ALA A 291 8.03 -3.28 -20.08
CA ALA A 291 8.96 -3.89 -21.01
C ALA A 291 10.37 -3.33 -20.80
N VAL A 292 11.36 -4.21 -20.69
CA VAL A 292 12.78 -3.85 -20.73
C VAL A 292 13.31 -4.19 -22.11
N GLY A 293 13.58 -3.17 -22.91
CA GLY A 293 14.10 -3.33 -24.27
C GLY A 293 15.58 -3.72 -24.27
N ARG A 294 16.02 -4.45 -25.30
CA ARG A 294 17.44 -4.71 -25.50
C ARG A 294 18.11 -3.56 -26.26
N SER A 295 19.20 -3.05 -25.71
CA SER A 295 20.10 -2.09 -26.36
C SER A 295 21.21 -2.82 -27.12
N SER A 296 21.59 -2.30 -28.28
CA SER A 296 22.78 -2.73 -29.01
C SER A 296 24.02 -1.90 -28.69
N GLY A 297 23.87 -0.82 -27.92
CA GLY A 297 24.95 0.07 -27.49
C GLY A 297 25.04 0.14 -25.96
N ALA A 298 25.96 0.97 -25.47
CA ALA A 298 26.14 1.21 -24.04
C ALA A 298 24.82 1.68 -23.39
N LEU A 299 24.61 1.29 -22.13
CA LEU A 299 23.44 1.72 -21.38
C LEU A 299 23.55 3.19 -20.96
N PRO A 300 22.42 3.90 -20.92
CA PRO A 300 22.38 5.27 -20.43
C PRO A 300 22.58 5.30 -18.91
N GLU A 301 23.69 5.89 -18.45
CA GLU A 301 23.98 6.12 -17.03
C GLU A 301 23.55 7.52 -16.55
N GLU A 302 23.21 8.41 -17.48
CA GLU A 302 22.76 9.76 -17.17
C GLU A 302 21.23 9.89 -17.36
N PRO A 303 20.50 10.57 -16.45
CA PRO A 303 19.06 10.73 -16.61
C PRO A 303 18.65 11.53 -17.86
N GLN A 304 19.53 12.40 -18.39
CA GLN A 304 19.27 13.21 -19.60
C GLN A 304 19.66 12.51 -20.91
N ASP A 305 20.17 11.27 -20.87
CA ASP A 305 20.66 10.61 -22.08
C ASP A 305 19.56 10.58 -23.18
N PRO A 306 19.84 11.06 -24.42
CA PRO A 306 18.88 11.06 -25.52
C PRO A 306 18.38 9.66 -25.91
N MET A 307 19.08 8.59 -25.51
CA MET A 307 18.60 7.22 -25.70
C MET A 307 17.24 7.00 -25.05
N TRP A 308 16.94 7.66 -23.92
CA TRP A 308 15.65 7.55 -23.25
C TRP A 308 14.47 7.97 -24.11
N ASP A 309 14.67 8.88 -25.08
CA ASP A 309 13.62 9.32 -26.00
C ASP A 309 13.19 8.21 -26.97
N ARG A 310 14.01 7.16 -27.12
CA ARG A 310 13.73 5.99 -27.97
C ARG A 310 13.06 4.85 -27.22
N VAL A 311 12.97 4.94 -25.89
CA VAL A 311 12.36 3.91 -25.05
C VAL A 311 10.94 4.34 -24.72
N THR A 312 9.97 3.46 -25.00
CA THR A 312 8.57 3.77 -24.72
C THR A 312 8.33 3.79 -23.20
N PRO A 313 7.80 4.89 -22.63
CA PRO A 313 7.48 4.94 -21.22
C PRO A 313 6.29 4.06 -20.87
N THR A 314 6.35 3.41 -19.71
CA THR A 314 5.20 2.80 -19.06
C THR A 314 4.77 3.68 -17.89
N ALA A 315 3.56 4.23 -17.94
CA ALA A 315 3.00 4.99 -16.83
C ALA A 315 2.47 4.03 -15.76
N VAL A 316 2.98 4.17 -14.54
CA VAL A 316 2.58 3.39 -13.36
C VAL A 316 1.81 4.31 -12.42
N PRO A 317 0.49 4.13 -12.23
CA PRO A 317 -0.27 4.83 -11.21
C PRO A 317 0.32 4.59 -9.81
N LEU A 318 0.26 5.62 -8.96
CA LEU A 318 0.65 5.54 -7.56
C LEU A 318 -0.53 5.91 -6.66
N MET A 319 -0.54 5.31 -5.47
CA MET A 319 -1.47 5.62 -4.40
C MET A 319 -0.73 6.21 -3.21
N LEU A 320 -1.30 7.26 -2.60
CA LEU A 320 -0.75 7.78 -1.35
C LEU A 320 -1.19 6.90 -0.19
N LEU A 321 -0.21 6.48 0.61
CA LEU A 321 -0.45 5.81 1.89
C LEU A 321 -1.00 6.80 2.93
N TRP A 322 -0.53 8.06 2.87
CA TRP A 322 -1.00 9.15 3.71
C TRP A 322 -1.57 10.29 2.85
N GLN A 323 -2.89 10.30 2.76
CA GLN A 323 -3.63 11.29 1.98
C GLN A 323 -3.55 12.68 2.63
N ARG A 324 -3.52 13.70 1.78
CA ARG A 324 -3.39 15.11 2.17
C ARG A 324 -4.05 16.00 1.12
N GLU A 325 -4.28 17.25 1.48
CA GLU A 325 -4.97 18.22 0.61
C GLU A 325 -4.08 18.70 -0.54
N THR A 326 -2.77 18.77 -0.29
CA THR A 326 -1.77 19.18 -1.27
C THR A 326 -1.67 18.16 -2.41
N PRO A 327 -1.33 18.64 -3.63
CA PRO A 327 -0.97 17.74 -4.73
C PRO A 327 0.15 16.80 -4.31
N ALA A 328 0.11 15.58 -4.82
CA ALA A 328 1.16 14.61 -4.61
C ALA A 328 1.33 13.79 -5.88
N VAL A 329 2.47 13.12 -5.97
CA VAL A 329 2.80 12.24 -7.08
C VAL A 329 1.78 11.10 -7.18
N ASP A 330 1.05 11.03 -8.29
CA ASP A 330 0.00 10.03 -8.53
C ASP A 330 0.31 9.10 -9.70
N SER A 331 1.45 9.31 -10.35
CA SER A 331 2.01 8.37 -11.31
C SER A 331 3.52 8.58 -11.45
N VAL A 332 4.23 7.50 -11.79
CA VAL A 332 5.63 7.52 -12.20
C VAL A 332 5.74 6.89 -13.58
N SER A 333 6.52 7.50 -14.46
CA SER A 333 6.84 6.97 -15.79
C SER A 333 8.12 6.16 -15.70
N ILE A 334 8.07 4.92 -16.18
CA ILE A 334 9.21 3.99 -16.17
C ILE A 334 9.68 3.72 -17.60
N ARG A 335 10.99 3.85 -17.83
CA ARG A 335 11.67 3.31 -19.02
C ARG A 335 12.74 2.35 -18.55
N ALA A 336 12.91 1.25 -19.27
CA ALA A 336 13.89 0.24 -18.90
C ALA A 336 14.57 -0.34 -20.14
N VAL A 337 15.89 -0.49 -20.08
CA VAL A 337 16.72 -1.09 -21.13
C VAL A 337 17.82 -1.96 -20.54
N HIS A 338 18.25 -2.98 -21.27
CA HIS A 338 19.38 -3.84 -20.90
C HIS A 338 20.29 -4.09 -22.11
N ASP A 339 21.58 -4.33 -21.89
CA ASP A 339 22.53 -4.68 -22.97
C ASP A 339 22.88 -6.18 -23.01
N GLY A 340 22.35 -6.95 -22.04
CA GLY A 340 22.63 -8.38 -21.87
C GLY A 340 23.65 -8.67 -20.76
N THR A 341 24.30 -7.64 -20.23
CA THR A 341 25.20 -7.70 -19.07
C THR A 341 24.73 -6.84 -17.91
N SER A 342 24.07 -5.73 -18.21
CA SER A 342 23.54 -4.75 -17.26
C SER A 342 22.12 -4.35 -17.65
N ILE A 343 21.44 -3.68 -16.73
CA ILE A 343 20.11 -3.09 -16.90
C ILE A 343 20.10 -1.67 -16.35
N ALA A 344 19.35 -0.78 -17.02
CA ALA A 344 19.12 0.58 -16.60
C ALA A 344 17.61 0.87 -16.55
N LEU A 345 17.15 1.47 -15.44
CA LEU A 345 15.78 1.92 -15.23
C LEU A 345 15.77 3.43 -15.04
N LEU A 346 14.97 4.15 -15.82
CA LEU A 346 14.68 5.56 -15.62
C LEU A 346 13.29 5.72 -15.02
N LEU A 347 13.22 6.37 -13.86
CA LEU A 347 12.00 6.84 -13.22
C LEU A 347 11.84 8.34 -13.50
N GLU A 348 10.63 8.75 -13.90
CA GLU A 348 10.29 10.16 -14.05
C GLU A 348 8.95 10.47 -13.42
N TRP A 349 8.90 11.53 -12.61
CA TRP A 349 7.66 12.02 -12.02
C TRP A 349 7.61 13.55 -12.01
N ALA A 350 6.40 14.10 -12.07
CA ALA A 350 6.19 15.54 -11.98
C ALA A 350 6.46 16.01 -10.56
N ASP A 351 7.21 17.09 -10.45
CA ASP A 351 7.68 17.64 -9.19
C ASP A 351 7.98 19.13 -9.38
N ALA A 352 7.24 19.99 -8.69
CA ALA A 352 7.37 21.44 -8.85
C ALA A 352 8.49 22.05 -7.98
N ASP A 353 9.00 21.31 -7.00
CA ASP A 353 10.03 21.79 -6.07
C ASP A 353 11.01 20.65 -5.78
N ALA A 354 12.20 20.78 -6.38
CA ALA A 354 13.31 19.85 -6.25
C ALA A 354 13.76 19.56 -4.81
N SER A 355 13.22 20.27 -3.81
CA SER A 355 13.53 20.09 -2.39
C SER A 355 15.04 20.09 -2.12
N THR A 356 15.76 20.90 -2.91
CA THR A 356 17.23 21.00 -2.92
C THR A 356 17.77 21.89 -1.80
N ARG A 357 16.89 22.53 -1.03
CA ARG A 357 17.30 23.39 0.09
C ARG A 357 17.80 22.51 1.24
N PHE A 358 19.12 22.35 1.28
CA PHE A 358 19.84 21.81 2.42
C PHE A 358 19.64 22.70 3.65
N SER A 359 18.59 22.45 4.43
CA SER A 359 18.45 23.01 5.77
C SER A 359 19.06 22.04 6.78
N LEU A 360 19.92 22.56 7.65
CA LEU A 360 20.64 21.79 8.66
C LEU A 360 19.72 21.19 9.73
N ASP A 361 18.46 21.62 9.79
CA ASP A 361 17.46 21.16 10.76
C ASP A 361 16.16 20.73 10.02
N GLY A 362 15.87 19.43 10.01
CA GLY A 362 14.54 18.90 9.69
C GLY A 362 14.06 18.99 8.23
N ALA A 363 14.95 19.18 7.26
CA ALA A 363 14.56 19.14 5.84
C ALA A 363 14.19 17.71 5.40
N PHE A 364 13.13 17.62 4.60
CA PHE A 364 12.73 16.40 3.92
C PHE A 364 13.24 16.45 2.49
N HIS A 365 13.61 15.28 1.96
CA HIS A 365 14.25 15.17 0.65
C HIS A 365 13.45 14.28 -0.26
N ASP A 366 13.47 14.61 -1.54
CA ASP A 366 12.91 13.75 -2.57
C ASP A 366 13.68 12.43 -2.61
N ALA A 367 12.92 11.35 -2.76
CA ALA A 367 13.45 10.01 -2.86
C ALA A 367 12.60 9.14 -3.77
N ALA A 368 13.22 8.11 -4.32
CA ALA A 368 12.57 7.13 -5.17
C ALA A 368 13.09 5.73 -4.84
N ALA A 369 12.21 4.74 -4.85
CA ALA A 369 12.59 3.35 -4.67
C ALA A 369 12.04 2.47 -5.80
N VAL A 370 12.85 1.50 -6.22
CA VAL A 370 12.44 0.35 -7.00
C VAL A 370 12.56 -0.88 -6.10
N MET A 371 11.47 -1.60 -5.90
CA MET A 371 11.43 -2.80 -5.05
C MET A 371 11.20 -4.04 -5.90
N PHE A 372 11.99 -5.09 -5.67
CA PHE A 372 11.88 -6.38 -6.33
C PHE A 372 11.49 -7.46 -5.33
N SER A 373 10.67 -8.40 -5.78
CA SER A 373 10.45 -9.64 -5.02
C SER A 373 11.64 -10.59 -5.20
N LEU A 374 12.13 -11.17 -4.09
CA LEU A 374 13.10 -12.26 -4.13
C LEU A 374 12.44 -13.64 -4.25
N SER A 375 11.12 -13.67 -4.50
CA SER A 375 10.32 -14.86 -4.81
C SER A 375 9.78 -14.83 -6.26
N PRO A 376 10.62 -14.66 -7.30
CA PRO A 376 10.17 -14.40 -8.66
C PRO A 376 9.39 -15.57 -9.30
N GLY A 377 9.50 -16.78 -8.75
CA GLY A 377 8.77 -17.96 -9.23
C GLY A 377 7.30 -18.02 -8.79
N LEU A 378 6.89 -17.19 -7.82
CA LEU A 378 5.50 -17.17 -7.35
C LEU A 378 4.60 -16.39 -8.34
N PRO A 379 3.34 -16.80 -8.53
CA PRO A 379 2.39 -15.97 -9.25
C PRO A 379 2.17 -14.64 -8.51
N ILE A 380 1.75 -13.60 -9.25
CA ILE A 380 1.55 -12.24 -8.71
C ILE A 380 0.61 -12.20 -7.48
N THR A 381 -0.30 -13.17 -7.40
CA THR A 381 -1.29 -13.36 -6.32
C THR A 381 -0.69 -13.91 -5.02
N GLU A 382 0.49 -14.53 -5.09
CA GLU A 382 1.19 -15.16 -3.96
C GLU A 382 2.51 -14.45 -3.62
N GLN A 383 2.86 -13.42 -4.40
CA GLN A 383 3.98 -12.54 -4.11
C GLN A 383 3.84 -11.96 -2.71
N PRO A 384 4.95 -11.73 -1.98
CA PRO A 384 4.88 -11.11 -0.68
C PRO A 384 4.28 -9.71 -0.82
N HIS A 385 3.63 -9.22 0.23
CA HIS A 385 2.97 -7.93 0.19
C HIS A 385 3.86 -6.80 -0.36
N PHE A 386 3.32 -5.98 -1.27
CA PHE A 386 4.06 -4.90 -1.95
C PHE A 386 4.50 -3.77 -1.01
N ALA A 387 4.05 -3.79 0.24
CA ALA A 387 4.51 -2.90 1.29
C ALA A 387 5.58 -3.58 2.15
N MET A 388 6.73 -3.88 1.52
CA MET A 388 7.97 -4.32 2.17
C MET A 388 8.06 -5.80 2.55
N GLY A 389 7.36 -6.66 1.80
CA GLY A 389 7.56 -8.10 1.88
C GLY A 389 6.73 -8.80 2.97
N GLU A 390 7.05 -10.07 3.20
CA GLU A 390 6.43 -10.91 4.22
C GLU A 390 7.51 -11.78 4.87
N LYS A 391 7.24 -12.28 6.08
CA LYS A 391 8.11 -13.26 6.73
C LYS A 391 8.35 -14.48 5.82
N GLY A 392 9.61 -14.84 5.61
CA GLY A 392 10.09 -15.89 4.71
C GLY A 392 10.11 -15.53 3.22
N LYS A 393 9.64 -14.34 2.84
CA LYS A 393 9.58 -13.86 1.46
C LYS A 393 10.15 -12.44 1.36
N PRO A 394 11.48 -12.30 1.41
CA PRO A 394 12.13 -11.00 1.43
C PRO A 394 12.00 -10.26 0.09
N VAL A 395 12.21 -8.95 0.16
CA VAL A 395 12.26 -8.03 -0.97
C VAL A 395 13.59 -7.27 -0.99
N ASN A 396 14.01 -6.84 -2.16
CA ASN A 396 15.22 -6.03 -2.40
C ASN A 396 14.81 -4.65 -2.93
N PHE A 397 15.48 -3.60 -2.50
CA PHE A 397 15.21 -2.22 -2.91
C PHE A 397 16.44 -1.58 -3.52
N TRP A 398 16.23 -0.85 -4.61
CA TRP A 398 17.15 0.20 -5.07
C TRP A 398 16.55 1.52 -4.63
N TYR A 399 17.20 2.19 -3.69
CA TYR A 399 16.71 3.41 -3.06
C TYR A 399 17.61 4.59 -3.42
N TRP A 400 17.05 5.59 -4.10
CA TRP A 400 17.71 6.86 -4.39
C TRP A 400 17.15 7.95 -3.48
N ALA A 401 18.02 8.81 -2.93
CA ALA A 401 17.64 10.00 -2.20
C ALA A 401 18.64 11.15 -2.44
N LEU A 402 18.16 12.40 -2.34
CA LEU A 402 18.99 13.58 -2.58
C LEU A 402 20.07 13.83 -1.50
N ASP A 403 19.82 13.48 -0.23
CA ASP A 403 20.80 13.48 0.85
C ASP A 403 20.95 12.06 1.44
N ARG A 404 22.19 11.69 1.79
CA ARG A 404 22.58 10.41 2.40
C ARG A 404 22.21 10.32 3.88
N ARG A 405 21.81 11.43 4.51
CA ARG A 405 21.22 11.46 5.86
C ARG A 405 19.81 10.89 5.84
N MET A 406 19.73 9.59 5.58
CA MET A 406 18.58 8.79 5.97
C MET A 406 18.14 9.19 7.37
N GLY A 407 16.85 9.48 7.54
CA GLY A 407 16.15 9.52 8.84
C GLY A 407 16.09 8.15 9.53
N LEU A 408 17.11 7.31 9.37
CA LEU A 408 17.28 6.02 10.04
C LEU A 408 17.65 6.15 11.52
N ALA A 409 17.75 7.37 12.06
CA ALA A 409 17.94 7.59 13.50
C ALA A 409 16.84 6.92 14.35
N ASP A 410 15.67 6.63 13.77
CA ASP A 410 14.54 5.99 14.44
C ASP A 410 14.26 4.54 13.99
N VAL A 411 15.10 3.93 13.13
CA VAL A 411 15.02 2.47 12.93
C VAL A 411 15.64 1.79 14.14
N ARG A 412 14.78 1.48 15.11
CA ARG A 412 15.12 0.62 16.23
C ARG A 412 15.65 -0.71 15.65
N PRO A 413 16.89 -1.12 15.96
CA PRO A 413 17.37 -2.40 15.47
C PRO A 413 16.44 -3.51 15.96
N PRO A 414 16.09 -4.50 15.11
CA PRO A 414 15.51 -5.72 15.61
C PRO A 414 16.44 -6.32 16.67
N GLU A 415 15.85 -6.95 17.69
CA GLU A 415 16.60 -7.75 18.67
C GLU A 415 17.57 -8.69 17.93
N PRO A 416 18.84 -8.82 18.38
CA PRO A 416 19.89 -9.48 17.62
C PRO A 416 19.71 -11.00 17.69
N ALA A 417 18.83 -11.54 16.86
CA ALA A 417 18.73 -12.98 16.62
C ALA A 417 18.14 -13.34 15.25
N ASP A 418 17.38 -12.44 14.62
CA ASP A 418 16.63 -12.82 13.43
C ASP A 418 17.31 -12.22 12.17
N LEU A 419 17.95 -13.12 11.40
CA LEU A 419 18.47 -12.98 10.02
C LEU A 419 19.96 -12.73 9.80
N PHE A 420 20.71 -12.13 10.73
CA PHE A 420 22.14 -11.87 10.50
C PHE A 420 22.98 -12.23 11.71
N GLY A 421 23.86 -13.21 11.52
CA GLY A 421 24.83 -13.64 12.54
C GLY A 421 25.56 -12.44 13.15
N SER A 422 25.79 -12.55 14.46
CA SER A 422 26.35 -11.53 15.35
C SER A 422 27.54 -10.75 14.76
N ALA A 423 27.27 -9.64 14.08
CA ALA A 423 28.22 -8.57 13.88
C ALA A 423 27.63 -7.32 14.53
N ALA A 424 28.26 -6.86 15.60
CA ALA A 424 27.81 -5.71 16.36
C ALA A 424 27.68 -4.48 15.46
N TRP A 425 26.46 -3.93 15.40
CA TRP A 425 26.15 -2.67 14.77
C TRP A 425 26.90 -1.53 15.48
N GLU A 426 27.90 -0.93 14.82
CA GLU A 426 28.58 0.30 15.28
C GLU A 426 28.09 1.52 14.45
N PRO A 427 27.29 2.43 15.04
CA PRO A 427 26.76 3.62 14.34
C PRO A 427 27.84 4.62 13.86
N SER A 428 29.04 4.57 14.42
CA SER A 428 30.04 5.65 14.33
C SER A 428 31.03 5.51 13.16
N LYS A 429 30.94 4.46 12.33
CA LYS A 429 31.88 4.23 11.22
C LYS A 429 31.28 4.37 9.82
N VAL A 430 29.99 4.67 9.68
CA VAL A 430 29.39 4.97 8.37
C VAL A 430 29.52 6.46 8.07
N LEU A 431 30.75 6.82 7.66
CA LEU A 431 31.17 7.96 6.84
C LEU A 431 30.18 9.11 6.59
N LEU A 432 30.56 10.28 7.11
CA LEU A 432 30.32 11.60 6.50
C LEU A 432 30.65 11.55 5.00
N ALA A 433 29.63 11.65 4.15
CA ALA A 433 29.78 11.83 2.71
C ALA A 433 28.96 13.04 2.26
N SER A 434 29.59 13.88 1.43
CA SER A 434 29.07 15.15 0.94
C SER A 434 27.71 15.02 0.26
N ALA A 435 26.83 15.99 0.53
CA ALA A 435 25.67 16.29 -0.30
C ALA A 435 26.04 16.24 -1.79
N SER A 436 25.49 15.28 -2.53
CA SER A 436 25.61 15.21 -3.99
C SER A 436 24.38 15.88 -4.59
N SER A 437 24.57 16.84 -5.50
CA SER A 437 23.45 17.45 -6.23
C SER A 437 22.70 16.46 -7.12
N SER A 438 23.26 15.26 -7.35
CA SER A 438 22.61 14.17 -8.08
C SER A 438 21.99 13.09 -7.17
N GLY A 439 22.04 13.27 -5.85
CA GLY A 439 21.64 12.25 -4.87
C GLY A 439 22.55 11.03 -4.82
N VAL A 440 22.16 10.05 -4.00
CA VAL A 440 22.89 8.82 -3.72
C VAL A 440 21.94 7.62 -3.81
N VAL A 441 22.45 6.48 -4.29
CA VAL A 441 21.73 5.21 -4.29
C VAL A 441 22.24 4.27 -3.20
N GLN A 442 21.32 3.50 -2.62
CA GLN A 442 21.58 2.43 -1.67
C GLN A 442 20.72 1.21 -2.01
N GLU A 443 21.28 0.03 -1.79
CA GLU A 443 20.56 -1.23 -1.75
C GLU A 443 20.13 -1.56 -0.33
N LEU A 444 18.86 -1.95 -0.22
CA LEU A 444 18.21 -2.30 1.04
C LEU A 444 17.45 -3.62 0.87
N ASN A 445 17.14 -4.27 1.99
CA ASN A 445 16.26 -5.42 2.04
C ASN A 445 15.22 -5.26 3.15
N ALA A 446 14.07 -5.91 2.97
CA ALA A 446 13.07 -6.05 4.02
C ALA A 446 12.41 -7.42 3.94
N GLU A 447 11.94 -7.90 5.08
CA GLU A 447 11.17 -9.12 5.25
C GLU A 447 10.03 -8.82 6.22
N GLN A 448 9.05 -8.05 5.75
CA GLN A 448 7.91 -7.43 6.46
C GLN A 448 8.13 -5.96 6.89
N PHE A 449 7.04 -5.34 7.36
CA PHE A 449 7.06 -3.96 7.87
C PHE A 449 8.12 -3.78 8.96
N ARG A 450 8.73 -2.58 9.00
CA ARG A 450 9.74 -2.17 10.01
C ARG A 450 11.07 -2.94 9.99
N THR A 451 11.32 -3.80 8.99
CA THR A 451 12.59 -4.56 8.89
C THR A 451 13.58 -4.03 7.85
N LEU A 452 13.30 -2.86 7.25
CA LEU A 452 14.12 -2.28 6.19
C LEU A 452 15.55 -2.03 6.67
N THR A 453 16.50 -2.69 6.04
CA THR A 453 17.92 -2.67 6.45
C THR A 453 18.81 -2.48 5.22
N PRO A 454 19.83 -1.60 5.27
CA PRO A 454 20.80 -1.48 4.20
C PRO A 454 21.66 -2.73 4.04
N GLN A 455 21.97 -3.09 2.80
CA GLN A 455 22.98 -4.11 2.52
C GLN A 455 24.38 -3.63 2.92
N PRO A 456 25.30 -4.54 3.29
CA PRO A 456 26.66 -4.18 3.65
C PRO A 456 27.43 -3.59 2.45
N PRO A 457 28.47 -2.75 2.67
CA PRO A 457 29.17 -2.05 1.59
C PRO A 457 29.67 -2.91 0.41
N PRO A 458 30.17 -4.16 0.60
CA PRO A 458 30.59 -5.01 -0.52
C PRO A 458 29.44 -5.48 -1.42
N GLU A 459 28.20 -5.43 -0.93
CA GLU A 459 27.01 -5.88 -1.65
C GLU A 459 26.27 -4.73 -2.35
N GLN A 460 26.66 -3.47 -2.09
CA GLN A 460 26.16 -2.27 -2.77
C GLN A 460 26.68 -2.20 -4.22
N ASN A 461 25.90 -2.70 -5.18
CA ASN A 461 26.24 -2.84 -6.60
C ASN A 461 25.34 -2.03 -7.56
N VAL A 462 24.34 -1.32 -7.04
CA VAL A 462 23.49 -0.42 -7.85
C VAL A 462 24.05 0.99 -7.87
N ASN A 463 24.25 1.51 -9.09
CA ASN A 463 24.55 2.92 -9.32
C ASN A 463 23.26 3.69 -9.63
N GLY A 464 23.27 4.99 -9.37
CA GLY A 464 22.23 5.85 -9.92
C GLY A 464 22.46 7.32 -9.68
N LYS A 465 21.72 8.11 -10.45
CA LYS A 465 21.80 9.56 -10.48
C LYS A 465 20.39 10.12 -10.65
N GLY A 466 20.10 11.18 -9.92
CA GLY A 466 18.89 11.97 -10.08
C GLY A 466 19.24 13.35 -10.62
N VAL A 467 18.36 13.89 -11.45
CA VAL A 467 18.40 15.30 -11.85
C VAL A 467 16.98 15.83 -11.88
N HIS A 468 16.82 16.99 -11.24
CA HIS A 468 15.61 17.77 -11.36
C HIS A 468 15.72 18.72 -12.54
N THR A 469 14.72 18.71 -13.40
CA THR A 469 14.45 19.78 -14.36
C THR A 469 13.30 20.62 -13.83
N SER A 470 13.01 21.80 -14.40
CA SER A 470 12.08 22.80 -13.83
C SER A 470 10.75 22.30 -13.24
N ASP A 471 10.20 21.18 -13.70
CA ASP A 471 8.92 20.62 -13.27
C ASP A 471 8.91 19.10 -13.03
N ARG A 472 10.08 18.44 -12.96
CA ARG A 472 10.17 16.98 -12.80
C ARG A 472 11.51 16.49 -12.31
N TRP A 473 11.47 15.35 -11.65
CA TRP A 473 12.64 14.50 -11.42
C TRP A 473 12.82 13.47 -12.54
N ARG A 474 14.08 13.20 -12.86
CA ARG A 474 14.54 12.06 -13.66
C ARG A 474 15.60 11.32 -12.84
N VAL A 475 15.35 10.07 -12.47
CA VAL A 475 16.27 9.25 -11.67
C VAL A 475 16.57 7.97 -12.42
N VAL A 476 17.85 7.74 -12.70
CA VAL A 476 18.34 6.51 -13.33
C VAL A 476 18.96 5.60 -12.29
N PHE A 477 18.62 4.31 -12.36
CA PHE A 477 19.30 3.22 -11.66
C PHE A 477 19.97 2.31 -12.69
N VAL A 478 21.21 1.92 -12.44
CA VAL A 478 21.98 1.02 -13.31
C VAL A 478 22.61 -0.08 -12.45
N ARG A 479 22.44 -1.33 -12.87
CA ARG A 479 22.99 -2.50 -12.18
C ARG A 479 23.40 -3.57 -13.19
N GLY A 480 24.45 -4.33 -12.87
CA GLY A 480 24.72 -5.61 -13.53
C GLY A 480 23.53 -6.57 -13.42
N LEU A 481 23.33 -7.42 -14.43
CA LEU A 481 22.36 -8.51 -14.36
C LEU A 481 22.83 -9.63 -13.42
N GLU A 482 24.13 -9.90 -13.42
CA GLU A 482 24.76 -10.84 -12.49
C GLU A 482 24.64 -10.31 -11.05
N SER A 483 24.28 -11.22 -10.15
CA SER A 483 24.06 -10.93 -8.74
C SER A 483 25.36 -11.00 -7.96
N THR A 484 25.67 -9.98 -7.15
CA THR A 484 26.85 -10.04 -6.27
C THR A 484 26.48 -10.41 -4.83
N GLY A 485 25.24 -10.12 -4.41
CA GLY A 485 24.67 -10.52 -3.12
C GLY A 485 23.66 -11.66 -3.25
N SER A 486 23.45 -12.39 -2.14
CA SER A 486 22.39 -13.41 -2.06
C SER A 486 20.99 -12.82 -1.88
N LEU A 487 20.92 -11.58 -1.40
CA LEU A 487 19.70 -10.82 -1.15
C LEU A 487 19.37 -9.82 -2.28
N ASP A 488 20.03 -9.96 -3.42
CA ASP A 488 19.79 -9.14 -4.58
C ASP A 488 18.69 -9.74 -5.47
N ALA A 489 18.02 -8.85 -6.20
CA ALA A 489 17.13 -9.27 -7.28
C ALA A 489 17.91 -10.05 -8.36
N LYS A 490 17.43 -11.27 -8.68
CA LYS A 490 17.97 -12.06 -9.80
C LYS A 490 17.33 -11.60 -11.11
N LEU A 491 18.10 -10.90 -11.93
CA LEU A 491 17.65 -10.34 -13.20
C LEU A 491 18.18 -11.20 -14.35
N THR A 492 17.29 -11.78 -15.15
CA THR A 492 17.67 -12.72 -16.22
C THR A 492 16.98 -12.32 -17.52
N THR A 493 17.71 -12.34 -18.63
CA THR A 493 17.11 -12.06 -19.94
C THR A 493 16.07 -13.12 -20.31
N GLY A 494 14.98 -12.69 -20.92
CA GLY A 494 13.85 -13.56 -21.24
C GLY A 494 12.98 -13.97 -20.05
N SER A 495 13.21 -13.44 -18.84
CA SER A 495 12.35 -13.68 -17.67
C SER A 495 11.49 -12.45 -17.33
N GLU A 496 10.58 -12.65 -16.37
CA GLU A 496 9.80 -11.57 -15.75
C GLU A 496 10.10 -11.59 -14.24
N ILE A 497 10.22 -10.41 -13.63
CA ILE A 497 10.40 -10.26 -12.18
C ILE A 497 9.35 -9.28 -11.61
N PRO A 498 8.73 -9.58 -10.46
CA PRO A 498 7.84 -8.62 -9.79
C PRO A 498 8.61 -7.38 -9.34
N VAL A 499 8.09 -6.20 -9.70
CA VAL A 499 8.64 -4.90 -9.34
C VAL A 499 7.55 -3.95 -8.82
N ALA A 500 7.87 -3.13 -7.83
CA ALA A 500 7.01 -2.06 -7.33
C ALA A 500 7.82 -0.77 -7.13
N PHE A 501 7.14 0.36 -7.02
CA PHE A 501 7.76 1.68 -6.97
C PHE A 501 7.24 2.48 -5.79
N ALA A 502 8.10 3.34 -5.25
CA ALA A 502 7.71 4.33 -4.26
C ALA A 502 8.38 5.66 -4.51
N ILE A 503 7.67 6.76 -4.27
CA ILE A 503 8.14 8.14 -4.42
C ILE A 503 7.83 8.92 -3.15
N TRP A 504 8.82 9.66 -2.66
CA TRP A 504 8.70 10.61 -1.55
C TRP A 504 8.92 12.01 -2.12
N ASP A 505 7.96 12.90 -1.86
CA ASP A 505 8.03 14.32 -2.17
C ASP A 505 8.43 15.12 -0.91
N GLY A 506 9.68 15.58 -0.88
CA GLY A 506 10.27 16.33 0.22
C GLY A 506 9.57 17.65 0.49
N SER A 507 9.03 18.31 -0.55
CA SER A 507 8.24 19.54 -0.41
C SER A 507 6.94 19.31 0.34
N GLN A 508 6.48 18.05 0.37
CA GLN A 508 5.30 17.58 1.09
C GLN A 508 5.64 16.92 2.42
N GLU A 509 6.90 16.98 2.87
CA GLU A 509 7.37 16.36 4.11
C GLU A 509 7.22 14.82 4.11
N ASP A 510 7.36 14.20 2.94
CA ASP A 510 7.36 12.74 2.84
C ASP A 510 8.59 12.12 3.50
N ARG A 511 8.36 11.08 4.30
CA ARG A 511 9.37 10.22 4.93
C ARG A 511 8.75 8.88 5.31
N ASP A 512 9.56 7.83 5.40
CA ASP A 512 9.14 6.51 5.89
C ASP A 512 7.89 5.97 5.16
N GLY A 513 6.78 5.76 5.87
CA GLY A 513 5.49 5.33 5.30
C GLY A 513 4.67 6.44 4.65
N ARG A 514 5.05 7.72 4.80
CA ARG A 514 4.42 8.84 4.10
C ARG A 514 5.05 8.99 2.74
N LYS A 515 4.42 8.36 1.74
CA LYS A 515 4.89 8.28 0.36
C LYS A 515 3.76 7.88 -0.60
N ALA A 516 4.03 8.00 -1.88
CA ALA A 516 3.23 7.39 -2.95
C ALA A 516 3.83 6.02 -3.32
N VAL A 517 3.00 4.99 -3.50
CA VAL A 517 3.45 3.64 -3.86
C VAL A 517 2.64 3.03 -5.01
N SER A 518 3.26 2.12 -5.76
CA SER A 518 2.55 1.20 -6.65
C SER A 518 2.28 -0.13 -5.93
N THR A 519 1.52 -0.99 -6.60
CA THR A 519 1.45 -2.44 -6.36
C THR A 519 2.51 -3.17 -7.19
N TRP A 520 2.47 -4.51 -7.23
CA TRP A 520 3.33 -5.31 -8.09
C TRP A 520 3.01 -5.21 -9.58
N TYR A 521 4.03 -4.90 -10.36
CA TYR A 521 4.11 -4.98 -11.82
C TYR A 521 5.09 -6.08 -12.22
N ARG A 522 5.06 -6.49 -13.49
CA ARG A 522 6.01 -7.44 -14.08
C ARG A 522 7.03 -6.68 -14.91
N LEU A 523 8.29 -6.69 -14.48
CA LEU A 523 9.40 -6.21 -15.28
C LEU A 523 9.82 -7.31 -16.25
N LYS A 524 9.48 -7.17 -17.53
CA LYS A 524 9.70 -8.18 -18.57
C LYS A 524 11.00 -7.91 -19.32
N ILE A 525 12.02 -8.73 -19.08
CA ILE A 525 13.35 -8.55 -19.64
C ILE A 525 13.42 -9.25 -21.00
N ALA A 526 13.71 -8.51 -22.07
CA ALA A 526 13.86 -9.09 -23.41
C ALA A 526 15.04 -10.08 -23.48
N ARG A 527 15.07 -10.89 -24.55
CA ARG A 527 16.12 -11.90 -24.78
C ARG A 527 17.38 -11.32 -25.44
#